data_AF-A0A1Q9UMQ3-F1
#
_entry.id   AF-A0A1Q9UMQ3-F1
#
_cell.length_a   1.000
_cell.length_b   1.000
_cell.length_c   1.000
_cell.angle_alpha   90.00
_cell.angle_beta   90.00
_cell.angle_gamma   90.00
#
_symmetry.space_group_name_H-M   'P 1'
#
loop_
_entity.id
_entity.type
_entity.pdbx_description
1 polymer ?
#
loop_
_entity_poly.entity_id
_entity_poly.type
_entity_poly.pdbx_seq_one_letter_code
_entity_poly.pdbx_strand_id
1 'polypeptide(L)'
;MGSNFTSPRPVVSYARISDDTEDDAHGVRNQHRTNRRTAERLGWQVVKEITDNDISASKANTRREGFQEIVVGLPTGMLGDGTRFEGVVS
;
A
#
# COMPACT_ATOMS: atom_id res chain seq x y z
N MET A 1 23.34 15.64 -25.07
CA MET A 1 22.56 14.48 -24.58
C MET A 1 22.21 14.71 -23.12
N GLY A 2 21.01 15.21 -22.82
CA GLY A 2 20.50 15.28 -21.45
C GLY A 2 19.71 14.01 -21.17
N SER A 3 20.21 13.14 -20.32
CA SER A 3 19.49 11.97 -19.82
C SER A 3 18.32 12.46 -18.95
N ASN A 4 17.10 12.42 -19.48
CA ASN A 4 15.88 12.59 -18.71
C ASN A 4 15.71 11.39 -17.78
N PHE A 5 16.30 11.47 -16.58
CA PHE A 5 15.93 10.55 -15.52
C PHE A 5 14.50 10.89 -15.11
N THR A 6 13.54 10.12 -15.60
CA THR A 6 12.16 10.22 -15.09
C THR A 6 12.21 9.68 -13.67
N SER A 7 11.88 10.51 -12.68
CA SER A 7 11.79 10.06 -11.30
C SER A 7 10.86 8.84 -11.22
N PRO A 8 11.21 7.80 -10.44
CA PRO A 8 10.38 6.61 -10.33
C PRO A 8 8.99 6.99 -9.82
N ARG A 9 7.96 6.38 -10.39
CA ARG A 9 6.56 6.71 -10.03
C ARG A 9 6.31 6.37 -8.56
N PRO A 10 5.87 7.31 -7.73
CA PRO A 10 5.59 7.04 -6.32
C PRO A 10 4.30 6.23 -6.19
N VAL A 11 4.36 5.09 -5.50
CA VAL A 11 3.20 4.22 -5.27
C VAL A 11 3.04 3.88 -3.79
N VAL A 12 1.81 3.68 -3.36
CA VAL A 12 1.50 3.11 -2.04
C VAL A 12 1.51 1.59 -2.16
N SER A 13 2.16 0.90 -1.24
CA SER A 13 1.99 -0.54 -1.08
C SER A 13 0.88 -0.80 -0.06
N TYR A 14 -0.16 -1.50 -0.47
CA TYR A 14 -1.25 -1.90 0.41
C TYR A 14 -1.18 -3.40 0.70
N ALA A 15 -1.43 -3.79 1.95
CA ALA A 15 -1.56 -5.18 2.37
C ALA A 15 -2.67 -5.32 3.41
N ARG A 16 -3.13 -6.55 3.64
CA ARG A 16 -4.14 -6.85 4.65
C ARG A 16 -3.79 -8.07 5.48
N ILE A 17 -4.11 -8.03 6.76
CA ILE A 17 -4.14 -9.18 7.66
C ILE A 17 -5.54 -9.79 7.60
N SER A 18 -5.66 -11.11 7.47
CA SER A 18 -6.93 -11.81 7.71
C SER A 18 -7.00 -12.32 9.15
N ASP A 19 -8.21 -12.47 9.69
CA ASP A 19 -8.47 -12.93 11.06
C ASP A 19 -7.71 -14.22 11.48
N ASP A 20 -6.97 -14.09 12.58
CA ASP A 20 -6.32 -15.08 13.48
C ASP A 20 -5.33 -16.11 12.90
N THR A 21 -4.01 -15.87 13.04
CA THR A 21 -3.07 -16.63 13.92
C THR A 21 -1.68 -15.96 14.00
N GLU A 22 -0.83 -16.37 14.96
CA GLU A 22 0.54 -15.85 15.25
C GLU A 22 1.49 -15.66 14.03
N ASP A 23 1.13 -16.15 12.84
CA ASP A 23 1.90 -16.09 11.58
C ASP A 23 1.54 -14.89 10.65
N ASP A 24 0.55 -14.07 11.00
CA ASP A 24 0.02 -13.02 10.11
C ASP A 24 0.94 -11.81 9.91
N ALA A 25 1.73 -11.45 10.93
CA ALA A 25 2.77 -10.43 10.78
C ALA A 25 3.83 -10.85 9.75
N HIS A 26 4.06 -12.16 9.60
CA HIS A 26 4.87 -12.71 8.52
C HIS A 26 4.14 -12.64 7.18
N GLY A 27 2.83 -12.90 7.15
CA GLY A 27 1.96 -12.74 5.98
C GLY A 27 2.00 -11.32 5.39
N VAL A 28 1.77 -10.28 6.19
CA VAL A 28 1.81 -8.88 5.73
C VAL A 28 3.18 -8.45 5.29
N ARG A 29 4.23 -8.79 6.05
CA ARG A 29 5.61 -8.48 5.66
C ARG A 29 5.97 -9.15 4.34
N ASN A 30 5.47 -10.36 4.11
CA ASN A 30 5.63 -11.06 2.84
C ASN A 30 4.89 -10.36 1.69
N GLN A 31 3.65 -9.91 1.92
CA GLN A 31 2.88 -9.14 0.93
C GLN A 31 3.60 -7.84 0.55
N HIS A 32 4.00 -7.02 1.53
CA HIS A 32 4.76 -5.79 1.27
C HIS A 32 6.11 -6.04 0.59
N ARG A 33 6.79 -7.15 0.92
CA ARG A 33 8.01 -7.55 0.20
C ARG A 33 7.73 -7.89 -1.27
N THR A 34 6.67 -8.64 -1.54
CA THR A 34 6.24 -8.96 -2.91
C THR A 34 5.88 -7.69 -3.66
N ASN A 35 5.13 -6.78 -3.03
CA ASN A 35 4.70 -5.51 -3.62
C ASN A 35 5.88 -4.60 -3.94
N ARG A 36 6.88 -4.52 -3.05
CA ARG A 36 8.13 -3.81 -3.31
C ARG A 36 8.89 -4.39 -4.50
N ARG A 37 9.02 -5.72 -4.60
CA ARG A 37 9.67 -6.37 -5.75
C ARG A 37 8.93 -6.12 -7.06
N THR A 38 7.59 -6.09 -7.02
CA THR A 38 6.77 -5.73 -8.18
C THR A 38 7.00 -4.28 -8.58
N ALA A 39 6.99 -3.35 -7.63
CA ALA A 39 7.27 -1.93 -7.88
C ALA A 39 8.68 -1.73 -8.48
N GLU A 40 9.69 -2.37 -7.91
CA GLU A 40 11.08 -2.32 -8.42
C GLU A 40 11.16 -2.79 -9.88
N ARG A 41 10.52 -3.92 -10.22
CA ARG A 41 10.47 -4.44 -11.60
C ARG A 41 9.81 -3.48 -12.59
N LEU A 42 8.90 -2.63 -12.11
CA LEU A 42 8.15 -1.66 -12.91
C LEU A 42 8.80 -0.26 -12.91
N GLY A 43 9.93 -0.08 -12.23
CA GLY A 43 10.58 1.22 -12.09
C GLY A 43 9.79 2.20 -11.21
N TRP A 44 8.98 1.69 -10.29
CA TRP A 44 8.20 2.46 -9.32
C TRP A 44 8.89 2.50 -7.97
N GLN A 45 8.56 3.51 -7.16
CA GLN A 45 9.05 3.69 -5.80
C GLN A 45 7.90 3.54 -4.80
N VAL A 46 8.02 2.59 -3.88
CA VAL A 46 7.08 2.50 -2.75
C VAL A 46 7.37 3.65 -1.78
N VAL A 47 6.42 4.57 -1.61
CA VAL A 47 6.53 5.75 -0.73
C VAL A 47 5.87 5.56 0.63
N LYS A 48 4.92 4.64 0.74
CA LYS A 48 4.21 4.30 1.97
C LYS A 48 3.77 2.84 1.92
N GLU A 49 3.89 2.13 3.04
CA GLU A 49 3.24 0.84 3.27
C GLU A 49 2.02 1.07 4.17
N ILE A 50 0.85 0.61 3.74
CA ILE A 50 -0.41 0.71 4.49
C ILE A 50 -0.95 -0.71 4.69
N THR A 51 -1.31 -1.03 5.92
CA THR A 51 -1.86 -2.33 6.29
C THR A 51 -3.21 -2.17 6.98
N ASP A 52 -4.25 -2.85 6.50
CA ASP A 52 -5.51 -3.01 7.24
C ASP A 52 -5.57 -4.36 7.94
N ASN A 53 -6.13 -4.39 9.16
CA ASN A 53 -6.42 -5.63 9.89
C ASN A 53 -7.89 -6.05 9.65
N ASP A 54 -8.12 -7.15 8.94
CA ASP A 54 -9.44 -7.68 8.60
C ASP A 54 -9.94 -8.59 9.75
N ILE A 55 -10.16 -7.97 10.93
CA ILE A 55 -10.80 -8.60 12.09
C ILE A 55 -12.13 -9.21 11.61
N SER A 56 -12.23 -10.54 11.67
CA SER A 56 -13.34 -11.45 11.32
C SER A 56 -14.40 -10.93 10.33
N ALA A 57 -14.66 -11.72 9.28
CA ALA A 57 -15.86 -11.56 8.43
C ALA A 57 -17.21 -11.55 9.21
N SER A 58 -17.20 -11.91 10.50
CA SER A 58 -18.32 -11.92 11.44
C SER A 58 -18.55 -10.62 12.22
N LYS A 59 -17.69 -9.59 12.12
CA LYS A 59 -17.97 -8.27 12.73
C LYS A 59 -18.39 -7.29 11.65
N ALA A 60 -19.65 -6.85 11.70
CA ALA A 60 -20.24 -5.89 10.75
C ALA A 60 -19.55 -4.50 10.68
N ASN A 61 -18.42 -4.31 11.38
CA ASN A 61 -17.78 -3.02 11.61
C ASN A 61 -16.25 -3.04 11.43
N THR A 62 -15.71 -4.01 10.69
CA THR A 62 -14.27 -4.07 10.37
C THR A 62 -13.87 -2.84 9.57
N ARG A 63 -13.08 -1.96 10.21
CA ARG A 63 -12.67 -0.69 9.62
C ARG A 63 -11.46 -0.90 8.72
N ARG A 64 -11.61 -0.56 7.43
CA ARG A 64 -10.53 -0.50 6.45
C ARG A 64 -10.04 0.93 6.31
N GLU A 65 -9.49 1.45 7.41
CA GLU A 65 -9.11 2.86 7.51
C GLU A 65 -7.98 3.16 6.51
N GLY A 66 -7.04 2.24 6.32
CA GLY A 66 -5.94 2.37 5.36
C GLY A 66 -6.43 2.36 3.91
N PHE A 67 -7.32 1.45 3.55
CA PHE A 67 -7.93 1.44 2.21
C PHE A 67 -8.70 2.73 1.94
N GLN A 68 -9.49 3.19 2.92
CA GLN A 68 -10.25 4.45 2.80
C GLN A 68 -9.32 5.65 2.65
N GLU A 69 -8.21 5.72 3.39
CA GLU A 69 -7.22 6.78 3.26
C GLU A 69 -6.68 6.87 1.82
N ILE A 70 -6.32 5.72 1.23
CA ILE A 70 -5.83 5.67 -0.15
C ILE A 70 -6.92 6.16 -1.12
N VAL A 71 -8.15 5.66 -0.99
CA VAL A 71 -9.26 6.03 -1.88
C VAL A 71 -9.55 7.53 -1.81
N VAL A 72 -9.54 8.12 -0.62
CA VAL A 72 -9.72 9.56 -0.41
C VAL A 72 -8.57 10.35 -1.03
N GLY A 73 -7.35 9.81 -1.04
CA GLY A 73 -6.17 10.45 -1.62
C GLY A 73 -6.03 10.34 -3.14
N LEU A 74 -6.74 9.41 -3.79
CA LEU A 74 -6.63 9.19 -5.25
C LEU A 74 -6.93 10.45 -6.10
N PRO A 75 -7.99 11.24 -5.81
CA PRO A 75 -8.30 12.42 -6.62
C PRO A 75 -7.24 13.52 -6.53
N THR A 76 -6.53 13.62 -5.41
CA THR A 76 -5.50 14.66 -5.17
C THR A 76 -4.08 14.16 -5.41
N GLY A 77 -3.89 12.84 -5.51
CA GLY A 77 -2.58 12.21 -5.52
C GLY A 77 -1.83 12.40 -4.19
N MET A 78 -2.55 12.58 -3.08
CA MET A 78 -1.97 12.84 -1.75
C MET A 78 -2.73 12.09 -0.66
N LEU A 79 -1.99 11.40 0.20
CA LEU A 79 -2.53 10.83 1.44
C LEU A 79 -2.84 11.92 2.46
N GLY A 80 -3.55 11.55 3.54
CA GLY A 80 -3.94 12.49 4.60
C GLY A 80 -2.75 13.10 5.35
N ASP A 81 -1.61 12.41 5.37
CA ASP A 81 -0.35 12.89 5.94
C ASP A 81 0.48 13.78 5.00
N GLY A 82 -0.02 14.06 3.79
CA GLY A 82 0.68 14.85 2.77
C GLY A 82 1.62 14.04 1.87
N THR A 83 1.71 12.72 2.03
CA THR A 83 2.51 11.87 1.14
C THR A 83 1.93 11.86 -0.27
N ARG A 84 2.73 12.28 -1.27
CA ARG A 84 2.35 12.22 -2.68
C ARG A 84 2.44 10.80 -3.23
N PHE A 85 1.44 10.37 -4.00
CA PHE A 85 1.45 9.09 -4.71
C PHE A 85 0.71 9.18 -6.05
N GLU A 86 1.04 8.28 -6.98
CA GLU A 86 0.46 8.22 -8.33
C GLU A 86 -0.22 6.86 -8.62
N GLY A 87 -0.13 5.91 -7.68
CA GLY A 87 -0.75 4.60 -7.83
C GLY A 87 -0.59 3.72 -6.61
N VAL A 88 -1.14 2.51 -6.70
CA VAL A 88 -1.15 1.53 -5.61
C VAL A 88 -0.64 0.20 -6.15
N VAL A 89 0.18 -0.49 -5.35
CA VAL A 89 0.59 -1.88 -5.57
C VAL A 89 0.08 -2.73 -4.41
N SER A 90 -0.60 -3.83 -4.72
CA SER A 90 -1.27 -4.72 -3.76
C SER A 90 -1.03 -6.16 -4.12
#